data_AF-A0A846HJL9-F1
#
_entry.id   AF-A0A846HJL9-F1
#
_cell.length_a   1.000
_cell.length_b   1.000
_cell.length_c   1.000
_cell.angle_alpha   90.00
_cell.angle_beta   90.00
_cell.angle_gamma   90.00
#
_symmetry.space_group_name_H-M   'P 1'
#
loop_
_entity.id
_entity.type
_entity.pdbx_description
1 polymer ?
#
loop_
_entity_poly.entity_id
_entity_poly.type
_entity_poly.pdbx_seq_one_letter_code
_entity_poly.pdbx_strand_id
1 'polypeptide(L)' 'MKTDMLSKLSVRSFIVIILVIGAFVLAIADHNFRPTFGDLAKVGVGGYLAQLLPEANKRGDS' A
#
# COMPACT_ATOMS: atom_id res chain seq x y z
N MET A 1 17.90 7.77 -19.95
CA MET A 1 16.83 7.18 -19.11
C MET A 1 17.41 7.00 -17.70
N LYS A 2 16.73 7.50 -16.67
CA LYS A 2 17.27 7.85 -15.35
C LYS A 2 17.55 6.59 -14.50
N THR A 3 18.79 6.10 -14.52
CA THR A 3 19.23 4.91 -13.77
C THR A 3 19.22 5.11 -12.24
N ASP A 4 19.16 6.35 -11.76
CA ASP A 4 19.10 6.69 -10.32
C ASP A 4 17.79 6.29 -9.63
N MET A 5 16.70 6.10 -10.37
CA MET A 5 15.41 5.72 -9.78
C MET A 5 15.39 4.28 -9.26
N LEU A 6 16.13 3.38 -9.91
CA LEU A 6 16.18 1.97 -9.53
C LEU A 6 17.04 1.73 -8.28
N SER A 7 18.11 2.51 -8.07
CA SER A 7 18.97 2.40 -6.88
C SER A 7 18.28 2.80 -5.57
N LYS A 8 17.17 3.55 -5.64
CA LYS A 8 16.35 3.90 -4.47
C LYS A 8 15.27 2.86 -4.15
N LEU A 9 15.12 1.84 -4.99
CA LEU A 9 14.12 0.81 -4.80
C LEU A 9 14.63 -0.22 -3.78
N SER A 10 14.20 -0.08 -2.52
CA SER A 10 14.44 -1.10 -1.51
C SER A 10 13.75 -2.41 -1.91
N VAL A 11 14.32 -3.55 -1.51
CA VAL A 11 13.69 -4.88 -1.64
C VAL A 11 12.24 -4.85 -1.12
N ARG A 12 12.00 -4.13 -0.02
CA ARG A 12 10.65 -3.92 0.52
C ARG A 12 9.72 -3.24 -0.48
N SER A 13 10.16 -2.15 -1.11
CA SER A 13 9.37 -1.43 -2.12
C SER A 13 9.06 -2.32 -3.33
N PHE A 14 10.03 -3.12 -3.76
CA PHE A 14 9.84 -4.06 -4.86
C PHE A 14 8.78 -5.14 -4.55
N ILE A 15 8.85 -5.74 -3.35
CA ILE A 15 7.86 -6.72 -2.89
C ILE A 15 6.45 -6.10 -2.85
N VAL A 16 6.33 -4.88 -2.33
CA VAL A 16 5.04 -4.18 -2.25
C VAL A 16 4.47 -3.91 -3.65
N ILE A 17 5.30 -3.49 -4.60
CA ILE A 17 4.86 -3.26 -5.99
C ILE A 17 4.34 -4.55 -6.62
N ILE A 18 5.06 -5.66 -6.47
CA ILE A 18 4.62 -6.97 -6.99
C ILE A 18 3.31 -7.40 -6.35
N LEU A 19 3.17 -7.24 -5.02
CA LEU A 19 1.95 -7.58 -4.30
C LEU A 19 0.75 -6.81 -4.83
N VAL A 20 0.89 -5.49 -5.02
CA VAL A 20 -0.21 -4.62 -5.50
C VAL A 20 -0.62 -5.01 -6.91
N ILE A 21 0.34 -5.17 -7.82
CA ILE A 21 0.06 -5.54 -9.22
C ILE A 21 -0.55 -6.94 -9.28
N GLY A 22 0.02 -7.91 -8.57
CA GLY A 22 -0.48 -9.28 -8.53
C GLY A 22 -1.91 -9.38 -8.00
N ALA A 23 -2.19 -8.72 -6.87
CA ALA A 23 -3.53 -8.69 -6.30
C ALA A 23 -4.55 -8.02 -7.23
N PHE A 24 -4.14 -6.97 -7.95
CA PHE A 24 -5.00 -6.30 -8.93
C PHE A 24 -5.31 -7.20 -10.13
N VAL A 25 -4.31 -7.88 -10.68
CA VAL A 25 -4.50 -8.84 -11.78
C VAL A 25 -5.42 -9.99 -11.34
N LEU A 26 -5.23 -10.52 -10.13
CA LEU A 26 -6.12 -11.55 -9.56
C LEU A 26 -7.57 -11.06 -9.44
N ALA A 27 -7.79 -9.81 -9.03
CA ALA A 27 -9.14 -9.25 -8.91
C ALA A 27 -9.86 -9.07 -10.26
N ILE A 28 -9.08 -8.83 -11.33
CA ILE A 28 -9.61 -8.78 -12.70
C ILE A 28 -9.95 -10.20 -13.18
N ALA A 29 -9.05 -11.15 -12.97
CA ALA A 29 -9.17 -12.52 -13.47
C ALA A 29 -10.20 -13.37 -12.71
N ASP A 30 -10.30 -13.19 -11.39
CA ASP A 30 -11.23 -13.92 -10.53
C ASP A 30 -12.17 -12.96 -9.78
N HIS A 31 -13.46 -13.05 -10.13
CA HIS A 31 -14.50 -12.25 -9.49
C HIS A 31 -14.64 -12.53 -7.99
N ASN A 32 -14.35 -13.75 -7.53
CA ASN A 32 -14.42 -14.12 -6.12
C ASN A 32 -13.30 -13.50 -5.30
N PHE A 33 -12.21 -13.06 -5.94
CA PHE A 33 -11.10 -12.40 -5.28
C PHE A 33 -11.31 -10.89 -5.08
N ARG A 34 -12.28 -10.28 -5.79
CA ARG A 34 -12.55 -8.84 -5.70
C ARG A 34 -12.80 -8.31 -4.28
N PRO A 35 -13.57 -9.02 -3.42
CA PRO A 35 -13.75 -8.59 -2.03
C PRO A 35 -12.41 -8.52 -1.28
N THR A 36 -11.56 -9.55 -1.41
CA THR A 36 -10.22 -9.60 -0.82
C THR A 36 -9.33 -8.46 -1.31
N PHE A 37 -9.37 -8.17 -2.61
CA PHE A 37 -8.65 -7.01 -3.16
C PHE A 37 -9.16 -5.69 -2.57
N GLY A 38 -10.47 -5.55 -2.42
CA GLY A 38 -11.10 -4.39 -1.77
C GLY A 38 -10.61 -4.19 -0.33
N ASP A 39 -10.51 -5.27 0.45
CA ASP A 39 -9.97 -5.22 1.82
C ASP A 39 -8.50 -4.81 1.85
N LEU A 40 -7.67 -5.38 0.97
CA LEU A 40 -6.26 -5.00 0.83
C LEU A 40 -6.10 -3.52 0.46
N ALA A 41 -6.90 -3.03 -0.48
CA ALA A 41 -6.90 -1.63 -0.89
C ALA A 41 -7.32 -0.72 0.27
N LYS A 42 -8.37 -1.10 1.01
CA LYS A 42 -8.85 -0.36 2.18
C LYS A 42 -7.80 -0.27 3.28
N VAL A 43 -7.09 -1.36 3.57
CA VAL A 43 -5.98 -1.37 4.53
C VAL A 43 -4.82 -0.50 4.06
N GLY A 44 -4.44 -0.60 2.77
CA GLY A 44 -3.36 0.21 2.21
C GLY A 44 -3.66 1.71 2.27
N VAL A 45 -4.86 2.12 1.83
CA VAL A 45 -5.31 3.51 1.87
C VAL A 45 -5.46 3.98 3.32
N GLY A 46 -6.11 3.20 4.18
CA GLY A 46 -6.29 3.54 5.59
C GLY A 46 -4.97 3.70 6.35
N GLY A 47 -4.01 2.82 6.10
CA GLY A 47 -2.66 2.92 6.67
C GLY A 47 -1.91 4.16 6.19
N TYR A 48 -1.99 4.48 4.90
CA TYR A 48 -1.39 5.70 4.36
C TYR A 48 -2.03 6.96 4.95
N LEU A 49 -3.37 7.01 5.00
CA LEU A 49 -4.09 8.13 5.62
C LEU A 49 -3.73 8.27 7.12
N ALA A 50 -3.62 7.17 7.86
CA ALA A 50 -3.22 7.18 9.26
C ALA A 50 -1.81 7.76 9.47
N GLN A 51 -0.89 7.56 8.52
CA GLN A 51 0.44 8.17 8.55
C GLN A 51 0.43 9.68 8.23
N LEU A 52 -0.57 10.13 7.47
CA LEU A 52 -0.76 11.54 7.12
C LEU A 52 -1.50 12.32 8.20
N LEU A 53 -2.29 11.64 9.05
CA LEU A 53 -2.90 12.30 10.19
C LEU A 53 -1.78 12.86 11.09
N PRO A 54 -1.76 14.17 11.37
CA PRO A 54 -0.83 14.72 12.34
C PRO A 54 -1.03 14.01 13.68
N GLU A 55 0.04 13.89 14.46
CA GLU A 55 0.10 13.30 15.81
C GLU A 55 -0.77 14.07 16.84
N ALA A 56 -2.01 14.40 16.49
CA ALA A 56 -2.98 15.10 17.33
C ALA A 56 -3.39 14.27 18.56
N ASN A 57 -2.89 13.03 18.70
CA ASN A 57 -3.13 12.18 19.87
C ASN A 57 -1.87 11.91 20.73
N LYS A 58 -0.74 12.58 20.49
CA LYS A 58 0.39 12.60 21.45
C LYS A 58 0.35 13.78 22.43
N ARG A 59 -0.72 14.59 22.40
CA ARG A 59 -1.07 15.56 23.45
C ARG A 59 -2.38 15.17 24.14
N GLY A 60 -2.42 13.98 24.70
CA GLY A 60 -2.93 13.84 26.06
C GLY A 60 -1.84 14.39 26.98
N ASP A 61 -1.72 15.71 27.01
CA ASP A 61 -0.85 16.41 27.96
C ASP A 61 -1.69 16.57 29.23
N SER A 62 -1.28 15.83 30.28
CA SER A 62 -1.76 15.85 31.67
C SER A 62 -3.14 15.25 31.99
#